data_AF-A0A7S4IB00-F1
#
_entry.id   AF-A0A7S4IB00-F1
#
_cell.length_a   1.000
_cell.length_b   1.000
_cell.length_c   1.000
_cell.angle_alpha   90.00
_cell.angle_beta   90.00
_cell.angle_gamma   90.00
#
_symmetry.space_group_name_H-M   'P 1'
#
loop_
_entity.id
_entity.type
_entity.pdbx_description
1 polymer ?
#
loop_
_entity_poly.entity_id
_entity_poly.type
_entity_poly.pdbx_seq_one_letter_code
_entity_poly.pdbx_strand_id
1 'polypeptide(L)'
;IILAPGQARLECACGRDCGAVCKPNYGGSCSGHPEVGDCRSCCRGPYDEWCDGCGWKGPALSSLFERLSRVQEYNEIVVDTVYWMRNLPMAVEAFVGPKSKSAHRAFLEEYRLTAQSVPLLTLDTYDWETPFKT
;
A
#
# COMPACT_ATOMS: atom_id res chain seq x y z
N ILE A 1 -2.15 7.85 0.08
CA ILE A 1 -2.07 8.28 -1.34
C ILE A 1 -3.14 7.55 -2.14
N ILE A 2 -3.59 8.10 -3.27
CA ILE A 2 -4.44 7.43 -4.26
C ILE A 2 -3.54 7.08 -5.45
N LEU A 3 -3.59 5.82 -5.88
CA LEU A 3 -2.79 5.29 -6.99
C LEU A 3 -3.55 5.50 -8.29
N ALA A 4 -2.89 6.03 -9.31
CA ALA A 4 -3.51 6.21 -10.62
C ALA A 4 -3.76 4.84 -11.30
N PRO A 5 -4.95 4.61 -11.89
CA PRO A 5 -5.27 3.36 -12.58
C PRO A 5 -4.24 3.00 -13.66
N GLY A 6 -3.76 1.75 -13.66
CA GLY A 6 -2.77 1.24 -14.63
C GLY A 6 -1.32 1.69 -14.41
N GLN A 7 -1.08 2.64 -13.49
CA GLN A 7 0.25 3.20 -13.21
C GLN A 7 0.90 2.59 -11.96
N ALA A 8 0.18 1.76 -11.22
CA ALA A 8 0.70 0.94 -10.13
C ALA A 8 0.27 -0.52 -10.31
N ARG A 9 1.15 -1.45 -9.91
CA ARG A 9 0.84 -2.88 -9.87
C ARG A 9 0.77 -3.32 -8.42
N LEU A 10 -0.39 -3.88 -8.05
CA LEU A 10 -0.57 -4.52 -6.75
C LEU A 10 0.04 -5.91 -6.80
N GLU A 11 0.89 -6.21 -5.84
CA GLU A 11 1.50 -7.54 -5.69
C GLU A 11 0.68 -8.38 -4.70
N CYS A 12 0.34 -7.79 -3.56
CA CYS A 12 -0.56 -8.39 -2.59
C CYS A 12 -1.16 -7.35 -1.63
N ALA A 13 -2.14 -7.78 -0.85
CA ALA A 13 -2.72 -6.98 0.23
C ALA A 13 -3.08 -7.87 1.43
N CYS A 14 -3.15 -7.27 2.62
CA CYS A 14 -3.37 -7.98 3.88
C CYS A 14 -4.14 -7.09 4.87
N GLY A 15 -4.89 -7.72 5.79
CA GLY A 15 -5.64 -7.03 6.84
C GLY A 15 -4.86 -6.83 8.15
N ARG A 16 -3.52 -6.79 8.07
CA ARG A 16 -2.57 -6.63 9.19
C ARG A 16 -1.30 -5.93 8.69
N ASP A 17 -0.33 -5.68 9.58
CA ASP A 17 1.02 -5.27 9.21
C ASP A 17 1.77 -6.48 8.61
N CYS A 18 1.77 -6.58 7.27
CA CYS A 18 2.45 -7.66 6.54
C CYS A 18 3.63 -7.16 5.69
N GLY A 19 3.83 -5.83 5.60
CA GLY A 19 4.96 -5.21 4.91
C GLY A 19 6.32 -5.43 5.58
N ALA A 20 6.35 -6.06 6.76
CA ALA A 20 7.57 -6.30 7.54
C ALA A 20 8.39 -7.52 7.07
N VAL A 21 7.88 -8.37 6.17
CA VAL A 21 8.59 -9.60 5.75
C VAL A 21 9.49 -9.32 4.55
N CYS A 22 10.79 -9.45 4.81
CA CYS A 22 11.81 -9.12 3.83
C CYS A 22 11.99 -10.22 2.79
N LYS A 23 12.10 -9.83 1.53
CA LYS A 23 12.46 -10.74 0.43
C LYS A 23 13.85 -11.36 0.75
N PRO A 24 14.04 -12.69 0.61
CA PRO A 24 15.30 -13.36 0.96
C PRO A 24 16.57 -12.77 0.31
N ASN A 25 16.42 -11.96 -0.75
CA ASN A 25 17.51 -11.34 -1.50
C ASN A 25 17.64 -9.81 -1.32
N TYR A 26 16.88 -9.17 -0.41
CA TYR A 26 16.90 -7.69 -0.26
C TYR A 26 17.14 -7.18 1.17
N GLY A 27 17.60 -8.03 2.09
CA GLY A 27 18.37 -7.60 3.27
C GLY A 27 17.67 -6.71 4.30
N GLY A 28 16.36 -6.86 4.53
CA GLY A 28 15.70 -6.20 5.66
C GLY A 28 15.51 -7.12 6.88
N SER A 29 15.28 -6.53 8.05
CA SER A 29 15.08 -7.25 9.33
C SER A 29 13.60 -7.45 9.65
N CYS A 30 13.23 -8.67 10.04
CA CYS A 30 11.94 -9.01 10.68
C CYS A 30 11.86 -8.26 12.03
N SER A 31 11.39 -7.02 12.02
CA SER A 31 11.43 -6.14 13.20
C SER A 31 10.08 -6.18 13.90
N GLY A 32 9.87 -7.09 14.86
CA GLY A 32 8.64 -7.10 15.66
C GLY A 32 8.22 -8.43 16.29
N HIS A 33 8.79 -9.55 15.86
CA HIS A 33 8.45 -10.88 16.39
C HIS A 33 9.67 -11.61 16.97
N PRO A 34 10.11 -11.28 18.21
CA PRO A 34 11.24 -11.96 18.85
C PRO A 34 10.95 -13.44 19.16
N GLU A 35 9.68 -13.85 19.17
CA GLU A 35 9.25 -15.23 19.44
C GLU A 35 9.24 -16.11 18.18
N VAL A 36 9.30 -15.50 16.99
CA VAL A 36 9.40 -16.23 15.72
C VAL A 36 10.89 -16.31 15.38
N GLY A 37 11.61 -17.16 16.13
CA GLY A 37 13.05 -17.40 16.01
C GLY A 37 13.52 -17.95 14.66
N ASP A 38 12.64 -18.00 13.66
CA ASP A 38 12.97 -18.29 12.28
C ASP A 38 11.80 -17.80 11.41
N CYS A 39 11.97 -16.67 10.70
CA CYS A 39 11.00 -16.20 9.71
C CYS A 39 10.73 -17.28 8.63
N ARG A 40 11.57 -18.34 8.55
CA ARG A 40 11.36 -19.51 7.69
C ARG A 40 10.13 -20.35 8.04
N SER A 41 9.55 -20.25 9.24
CA SER A 41 8.36 -21.07 9.57
C SER A 41 7.08 -20.57 8.90
N CYS A 42 7.00 -19.27 8.58
CA CYS A 42 5.98 -18.70 7.69
C CYS A 42 6.27 -18.96 6.20
N CYS A 43 7.46 -19.49 5.88
CA CYS A 43 8.00 -19.68 4.52
C CYS A 43 7.99 -21.14 4.03
N ARG A 44 7.26 -22.05 4.68
CA ARG A 44 7.21 -23.47 4.26
C ARG A 44 5.87 -23.81 3.61
N GLY A 45 5.73 -23.43 2.35
CA GLY A 45 4.66 -23.85 1.45
C GLY A 45 4.92 -23.40 0.01
N PRO A 46 4.20 -23.91 -1.00
CA PRO A 46 4.32 -23.48 -2.40
C PRO A 46 3.81 -22.04 -2.65
N TYR A 47 3.78 -21.19 -1.63
CA TYR A 47 3.09 -19.90 -1.60
C TYR A 47 4.10 -18.77 -1.34
N ASP A 48 3.96 -17.67 -2.10
CA ASP A 48 4.84 -16.50 -2.04
C ASP A 48 4.93 -15.90 -0.62
N GLU A 49 6.13 -15.86 -0.08
CA GLU A 49 6.52 -15.49 1.29
C GLU A 49 6.34 -13.98 1.63
N TRP A 50 5.73 -13.19 0.74
CA TRP A 50 5.82 -11.72 0.77
C TRP A 50 4.67 -11.01 1.49
N CYS A 51 3.57 -11.71 1.72
CA CYS A 51 2.40 -11.25 2.46
C CYS A 51 1.95 -12.34 3.46
N ASP A 52 2.89 -12.80 4.30
CA ASP A 52 2.69 -13.91 5.26
C ASP A 52 2.16 -15.20 4.62
N GLY A 53 2.51 -15.45 3.35
CA GLY A 53 1.98 -16.59 2.57
C GLY A 53 0.47 -16.54 2.27
N CYS A 54 -0.22 -15.47 2.69
CA CYS A 54 -1.68 -15.34 2.69
C CYS A 54 -2.18 -14.03 2.04
N GLY A 55 -1.34 -13.38 1.23
CA GLY A 55 -1.68 -12.14 0.56
C GLY A 55 -2.82 -12.28 -0.45
N TRP A 56 -3.78 -11.37 -0.40
CA TRP A 56 -4.82 -11.26 -1.42
C TRP A 56 -4.18 -10.76 -2.72
N LYS A 57 -4.10 -11.64 -3.74
CA LYS A 57 -3.61 -11.30 -5.09
C LYS A 57 -4.72 -10.62 -5.91
N GLY A 58 -4.38 -10.01 -7.05
CA GLY A 58 -5.27 -9.19 -7.88
C GLY A 58 -6.75 -9.61 -7.93
N PRO A 59 -7.11 -10.82 -8.38
CA PRO A 59 -8.50 -11.28 -8.47
C PRO A 59 -9.22 -11.42 -7.12
N ALA A 60 -8.47 -11.55 -6.03
CA ALA A 60 -8.98 -11.74 -4.68
C ALA A 60 -9.15 -10.40 -3.93
N LEU A 61 -8.72 -9.27 -4.50
CA LEU A 61 -8.86 -7.95 -3.88
C LEU A 61 -10.31 -7.55 -3.61
N SER A 62 -11.26 -7.96 -4.45
CA SER A 62 -12.68 -7.70 -4.21
C SER A 62 -13.15 -8.30 -2.88
N SER A 63 -12.71 -9.51 -2.56
CA SER A 63 -13.02 -10.17 -1.29
C SER A 63 -12.29 -9.54 -0.10
N LEU A 64 -11.09 -8.98 -0.31
CA LEU A 64 -10.44 -8.14 0.69
C LEU A 64 -11.28 -6.89 0.99
N PHE A 65 -11.67 -6.14 -0.04
CA PHE A 65 -12.48 -4.93 0.15
C PHE A 65 -13.84 -5.24 0.78
N GLU A 66 -14.46 -6.36 0.43
CA GLU A 66 -15.68 -6.85 1.09
C GLU A 66 -15.43 -7.20 2.56
N ARG A 67 -14.28 -7.76 2.90
CA ARG A 67 -13.93 -8.04 4.29
C ARG A 67 -13.63 -6.75 5.05
N LEU A 68 -12.89 -5.81 4.47
CA LEU A 68 -12.54 -4.52 5.09
C LEU A 68 -13.76 -3.64 5.33
N SER A 69 -14.80 -3.73 4.49
CA SER A 69 -16.06 -3.01 4.75
C SER A 69 -16.82 -3.54 5.97
N ARG A 70 -16.55 -4.79 6.38
CA ARG A 70 -17.20 -5.45 7.53
C ARG A 70 -16.37 -5.40 8.80
N VAL A 71 -15.05 -5.47 8.66
CA VAL A 71 -14.10 -5.51 9.77
C VAL A 71 -13.17 -4.32 9.59
N GLN A 72 -13.32 -3.28 10.44
CA GLN A 72 -12.47 -2.07 10.42
C GLN A 72 -11.04 -2.41 10.89
N GLU A 73 -10.37 -3.32 10.18
CA GLU A 73 -9.00 -3.74 10.42
C GLU A 73 -8.04 -2.84 9.64
N TYR A 74 -6.87 -2.57 10.23
CA TYR A 74 -5.76 -1.95 9.53
C TYR A 74 -5.40 -2.79 8.30
N ASN A 75 -5.26 -2.16 7.14
CA ASN A 75 -4.99 -2.87 5.90
C ASN A 75 -3.77 -2.28 5.20
N GLU A 76 -2.95 -3.17 4.65
CA GLU A 76 -1.80 -2.81 3.84
C GLU A 76 -1.98 -3.35 2.43
N ILE A 77 -1.52 -2.55 1.47
CA ILE A 77 -1.45 -2.93 0.07
C ILE A 77 0.00 -2.77 -0.33
N VAL A 78 0.58 -3.86 -0.85
CA VAL A 78 1.96 -3.89 -1.31
C VAL A 78 2.00 -3.75 -2.82
N VAL A 79 2.82 -2.82 -3.30
CA VAL A 79 2.97 -2.49 -4.72
C VAL A 79 4.33 -2.97 -5.25
N ASP A 80 4.40 -3.31 -6.53
CA ASP A 80 5.66 -3.59 -7.21
C ASP A 80 6.52 -2.31 -7.24
N THR A 81 7.59 -2.28 -6.43
CA THR A 81 8.47 -1.11 -6.35
C THR A 81 9.16 -0.78 -7.67
N VAL A 82 9.52 -1.78 -8.49
CA VAL A 82 10.19 -1.53 -9.78
C VAL A 82 9.21 -0.89 -10.74
N TYR A 83 7.98 -1.40 -10.81
CA TYR A 83 6.92 -0.81 -11.63
C TYR A 83 6.55 0.59 -11.12
N TRP A 84 6.41 0.76 -9.81
CA TRP A 84 6.13 2.04 -9.16
C TRP A 84 7.16 3.10 -9.53
N MET A 85 8.44 2.83 -9.29
CA MET A 85 9.52 3.79 -9.54
C MET A 85 9.63 4.18 -11.01
N ARG A 86 9.32 3.26 -11.94
CA ARG A 86 9.33 3.55 -13.39
C ARG A 86 8.18 4.44 -13.85
N ASN A 87 7.06 4.46 -13.12
CA ASN A 87 5.86 5.21 -13.48
C ASN A 87 5.69 6.49 -12.66
N LEU A 88 6.60 6.80 -11.73
CA LEU A 88 6.59 8.09 -11.06
C LEU A 88 6.90 9.23 -12.05
N PRO A 89 6.23 10.39 -11.92
CA PRO A 89 5.22 10.71 -10.91
C PRO A 89 3.80 10.24 -11.23
N MET A 90 3.52 9.77 -12.45
CA MET A 90 2.18 9.42 -12.95
C MET A 90 1.47 8.35 -12.13
N ALA A 91 2.20 7.54 -11.36
CA ALA A 91 1.62 6.55 -10.45
C ALA A 91 0.83 7.14 -9.27
N VAL A 92 1.01 8.43 -8.95
CA VAL A 92 0.29 9.11 -7.87
C VAL A 92 -0.78 10.02 -8.44
N GLU A 93 -2.04 9.75 -8.12
CA GLU A 93 -3.18 10.60 -8.50
C GLU A 93 -3.42 11.70 -7.47
N ALA A 94 -3.36 11.36 -6.16
CA ALA A 94 -3.57 12.31 -5.08
C ALA A 94 -2.87 11.90 -3.78
N PHE A 95 -2.63 12.86 -2.89
CA PHE A 95 -2.30 12.61 -1.49
C PHE A 95 -3.57 12.73 -0.64
N VAL A 96 -3.64 12.02 0.48
CA VAL A 96 -4.84 12.01 1.34
C VAL A 96 -4.45 12.26 2.79
N GLY A 97 -5.19 13.14 3.46
CA GLY A 97 -5.14 13.38 4.89
C GLY A 97 -4.08 14.43 5.32
N PRO A 98 -4.29 15.06 6.50
CA PRO A 98 -3.45 16.17 6.96
C PRO A 98 -2.00 15.76 7.24
N LYS A 99 -1.78 14.49 7.63
CA LYS A 99 -0.44 13.93 7.87
C LYS A 99 0.42 13.83 6.62
N SER A 100 -0.20 13.89 5.43
CA SER A 100 0.49 13.77 4.13
C SER A 100 1.04 15.10 3.60
N LYS A 101 0.78 16.24 4.27
CA LYS A 101 1.09 17.58 3.74
C LYS A 101 2.58 17.80 3.43
N SER A 102 3.49 17.32 4.28
CA SER A 102 4.94 17.47 4.07
C SER A 102 5.42 16.64 2.89
N ALA A 103 4.99 15.37 2.81
CA ALA A 103 5.32 14.46 1.71
C ALA A 103 4.74 14.95 0.37
N HIS A 104 3.50 15.45 0.37
CA HIS A 104 2.85 16.05 -0.79
C HIS A 104 3.66 17.23 -1.33
N ARG A 105 4.05 18.18 -0.47
CA ARG A 105 4.87 19.33 -0.89
C ARG A 105 6.21 18.88 -1.48
N ALA A 106 6.90 17.95 -0.82
CA ALA A 106 8.18 17.43 -1.32
C ALA A 106 8.02 16.72 -2.67
N PHE A 107 6.93 15.97 -2.87
CA PHE A 107 6.62 15.33 -4.14
C PHE A 107 6.38 16.33 -5.27
N LEU A 108 5.59 17.38 -5.01
CA LEU A 108 5.35 18.43 -6.00
C LEU A 108 6.65 19.15 -6.39
N GLU A 109 7.52 19.42 -5.41
CA GLU A 109 8.82 20.06 -5.62
C GLU A 109 9.76 19.18 -6.47
N GLU A 110 9.93 17.91 -6.10
CA GLU A 110 10.79 16.94 -6.78
C GLU A 110 10.40 16.79 -8.26
N TYR A 111 9.11 16.62 -8.53
CA TYR A 111 8.59 16.34 -9.87
C TYR A 111 8.12 17.59 -10.63
N ARG A 112 8.31 18.79 -10.07
CA ARG A 112 7.90 20.09 -10.65
C ARG A 112 6.42 20.12 -11.03
N LEU A 113 5.57 19.58 -10.16
CA LEU A 113 4.12 19.50 -10.34
C LEU A 113 3.40 20.59 -9.55
N THR A 114 2.11 20.77 -9.83
CA THR A 114 1.23 21.67 -9.08
C THR A 114 0.20 20.89 -8.27
N ALA A 115 -0.39 21.55 -7.27
CA ALA A 115 -1.47 20.98 -6.48
C ALA A 115 -2.74 20.71 -7.31
N GLN A 116 -2.87 21.31 -8.50
CA GLN A 116 -3.95 20.99 -9.43
C GLN A 116 -3.72 19.64 -10.12
N SER A 117 -2.46 19.27 -10.41
CA SER A 117 -2.12 17.99 -11.04
C SER A 117 -2.19 16.82 -10.07
N VAL A 118 -1.76 17.03 -8.83
CA VAL A 118 -1.80 16.02 -7.76
C VAL A 118 -2.36 16.71 -6.50
N PRO A 119 -3.68 16.65 -6.25
CA PRO A 119 -4.28 17.33 -5.11
C PRO A 119 -3.95 16.64 -3.78
N LEU A 120 -4.00 17.44 -2.70
CA LEU A 120 -4.07 16.94 -1.34
C LEU A 120 -5.53 16.92 -0.92
N LEU A 121 -6.08 15.73 -0.73
CA LEU A 121 -7.48 15.51 -0.40
C LEU A 121 -7.64 15.21 1.09
N THR A 122 -8.83 15.46 1.61
CA THR A 122 -9.33 14.98 2.89
C THR A 122 -10.26 13.79 2.63
N LEU A 123 -10.19 12.80 3.52
CA LEU A 123 -11.07 11.62 3.47
C LEU A 123 -12.18 11.82 4.51
N ASP A 124 -13.42 11.83 4.03
CA ASP A 124 -14.63 11.80 4.84
C ASP A 124 -15.12 10.35 4.93
N THR A 125 -14.90 9.72 6.07
CA THR A 125 -15.27 8.30 6.29
C THR A 125 -16.77 8.10 6.52
N TYR A 126 -17.56 9.17 6.56
CA TYR A 126 -19.01 9.11 6.73
C TYR A 126 -19.77 9.31 5.40
N ASP A 127 -19.09 9.82 4.38
CA ASP A 127 -19.65 10.11 3.06
C ASP A 127 -19.10 9.09 2.04
N TRP A 128 -19.82 7.99 1.86
CA TRP A 128 -19.38 6.91 0.96
C TRP A 128 -19.66 7.19 -0.52
N GLU A 129 -20.49 8.19 -0.83
CA GLU A 129 -20.77 8.61 -2.21
C GLU A 129 -19.66 9.54 -2.73
N THR A 130 -19.23 10.50 -1.89
CA THR A 130 -18.16 11.45 -2.21
C THR A 130 -17.11 11.53 -1.11
N PRO A 131 -16.33 10.45 -0.88
CA PRO A 131 -15.44 10.35 0.28
C PRO A 131 -14.22 11.27 0.23
N PHE A 132 -13.85 11.76 -0.96
CA PHE A 132 -12.66 12.60 -1.12
C PHE A 132 -13.02 14.06 -1.42
N LYS A 133 -12.49 14.98 -0.61
CA LYS A 133 -12.77 16.43 -0.69
C LYS A 133 -11.45 17.21 -0.72
N THR A 134 -11.36 18.26 -1.53
CA THR A 134 -10.20 19.17 -1.58
C THR A 134 -10.15 20.09 -0.37
#